data_AF-A0A524NPG2-F1
#
_entry.id   AF-A0A524NPG2-F1
#
_cell.length_a   1.000
_cell.length_b   1.000
_cell.length_c   1.000
_cell.angle_alpha   90.00
_cell.angle_beta   90.00
_cell.angle_gamma   90.00
#
_symmetry.space_group_name_H-M   'P 1'
#
loop_
_entity.id
_entity.type
_entity.pdbx_description
1 polymer ?
#
loop_
_entity_poly.entity_id
_entity_poly.type
_entity_poly.pdbx_seq_one_letter_code
_entity_poly.pdbx_strand_id
1 'polypeptide(L)'
;MSKTHKHPKSEEHAADSKSVKLKKSFYFSELERLQLELVKLHEWVKARDLKVVVLFEGRDAAGKGGVIKRITQRLNPRICRVVALGVPTEREKTEWYFQRYVAHLPSAG
;
A
#
# COMPACT_ATOMS: atom_id res chain seq x y z
N MET A 1 -6.93 33.41 -55.56
CA MET A 1 -7.83 33.75 -54.44
C MET A 1 -7.90 32.54 -53.51
N SER A 2 -7.61 32.76 -52.24
CA SER A 2 -7.07 31.79 -51.28
C SER A 2 -8.02 30.65 -50.91
N LYS A 3 -7.49 29.42 -50.94
CA LYS A 3 -8.05 28.27 -50.22
C LYS A 3 -7.68 28.42 -48.75
N THR A 4 -8.63 28.82 -47.90
CA THR A 4 -8.47 28.83 -46.45
C THR A 4 -8.70 27.42 -45.90
N HIS A 5 -7.60 26.75 -45.54
CA HIS A 5 -7.63 25.54 -44.72
C HIS A 5 -8.21 25.90 -43.33
N LYS A 6 -9.42 25.44 -43.05
CA LYS A 6 -9.99 25.48 -41.70
C LYS A 6 -9.71 24.12 -41.04
N HIS A 7 -8.68 24.07 -40.19
CA HIS A 7 -8.45 22.93 -39.31
C HIS A 7 -9.67 22.74 -38.39
N PRO A 8 -10.18 21.51 -38.20
CA PRO A 8 -11.16 21.25 -37.16
C PRO A 8 -10.45 21.44 -35.81
N LYS A 9 -10.98 22.33 -34.96
CA LYS A 9 -10.55 22.41 -33.56
C LYS A 9 -10.89 21.07 -32.93
N SER A 10 -9.86 20.29 -32.61
CA SER A 10 -9.97 19.12 -31.73
C SER A 10 -10.62 19.57 -30.43
N GLU A 11 -11.75 18.98 -30.11
CA GLU A 11 -12.39 19.11 -28.81
C GLU A 11 -11.42 18.63 -27.75
N GLU A 12 -10.77 19.60 -27.11
CA GLU A 12 -9.95 19.41 -25.93
C GLU A 12 -10.92 19.03 -24.81
N HIS A 13 -11.17 17.73 -24.64
CA HIS A 13 -11.72 17.20 -23.40
C HIS A 13 -10.66 17.37 -22.31
N ALA A 14 -10.49 18.61 -21.85
CA ALA A 14 -9.85 18.92 -20.60
C ALA A 14 -10.67 18.23 -19.51
N ALA A 15 -10.26 17.01 -19.15
CA ALA A 15 -10.78 16.29 -18.01
C ALA A 15 -10.58 17.18 -16.78
N ASP A 16 -11.67 17.81 -16.33
CA ASP A 16 -11.78 18.46 -15.03
C ASP A 16 -11.55 17.38 -13.96
N SER A 17 -10.28 17.14 -13.65
CA SER A 17 -9.82 16.17 -12.66
C SER A 17 -10.01 16.74 -11.24
N LYS A 18 -11.22 17.21 -10.94
CA LYS A 18 -11.62 17.40 -9.54
C LYS A 18 -11.70 16.02 -8.91
N SER A 19 -10.72 15.71 -8.08
CA SER A 19 -10.65 14.47 -7.31
C SER A 19 -11.94 14.32 -6.49
N VAL A 20 -12.89 13.51 -6.96
CA VAL A 20 -14.11 13.21 -6.22
C VAL A 20 -13.70 12.35 -5.03
N LYS A 21 -13.72 12.92 -3.83
CA LYS A 21 -13.50 12.16 -2.59
C LYS A 21 -14.60 11.12 -2.45
N LEU A 22 -14.23 9.89 -2.11
CA LEU A 22 -15.19 8.82 -1.86
C LEU A 22 -16.17 9.22 -0.75
N LYS A 23 -17.45 8.85 -0.92
CA LYS A 23 -18.44 8.97 0.16
C LYS A 23 -17.98 8.11 1.35
N LYS A 24 -18.02 8.69 2.56
CA LYS A 24 -17.54 8.02 3.78
C LYS A 24 -18.23 6.68 4.01
N SER A 25 -19.56 6.61 3.83
CA SER A 25 -20.34 5.38 3.99
C SER A 25 -19.86 4.25 3.08
N PHE A 26 -19.63 4.57 1.80
CA PHE A 26 -19.10 3.63 0.83
C PHE A 26 -17.70 3.15 1.23
N TYR A 27 -16.80 4.07 1.59
CA TYR A 27 -15.45 3.71 2.04
C TYR A 27 -15.46 2.74 3.23
N PHE A 28 -16.28 2.99 4.26
CA PHE A 28 -16.31 2.13 5.44
C PHE A 28 -16.94 0.76 5.17
N SER A 29 -18.00 0.71 4.37
CA SER A 29 -18.61 -0.56 3.93
C SER A 29 -17.61 -1.42 3.18
N GLU A 30 -16.89 -0.81 2.24
CA GLU A 30 -15.93 -1.54 1.42
C GLU A 30 -14.67 -1.93 2.21
N LEU A 31 -14.23 -1.07 3.13
CA LEU A 31 -13.13 -1.38 4.05
C LEU A 31 -13.43 -2.60 4.92
N GLU A 32 -14.64 -2.72 5.45
CA GLU A 32 -15.06 -3.87 6.24
C GLU A 32 -15.09 -5.14 5.40
N ARG A 33 -15.67 -5.07 4.21
CA ARG A 33 -15.70 -6.20 3.26
C ARG A 33 -14.29 -6.70 2.93
N LEU A 34 -13.37 -5.78 2.59
CA LEU A 34 -11.99 -6.12 2.25
C LEU A 34 -11.20 -6.66 3.45
N GLN A 35 -11.47 -6.18 4.66
CA GLN A 35 -10.83 -6.71 5.86
C GLN A 35 -11.26 -8.13 6.18
N LEU A 36 -12.53 -8.48 5.93
CA LEU A 36 -13.00 -9.86 6.04
C LEU A 36 -12.22 -10.77 5.08
N GLU A 37 -12.08 -10.36 3.81
CA GLU A 37 -11.32 -11.13 2.82
C GLU A 37 -9.84 -11.22 3.18
N LEU A 38 -9.26 -10.17 3.77
CA LEU A 38 -7.89 -10.17 4.24
C LEU A 38 -7.66 -11.17 5.38
N VAL A 39 -8.62 -11.34 6.29
CA VAL A 39 -8.55 -12.38 7.34
C VAL A 39 -8.59 -13.77 6.71
N LYS A 40 -9.45 -14.02 5.73
CA LYS A 40 -9.50 -15.30 5.01
C LYS A 40 -8.17 -15.60 4.30
N LEU A 41 -7.59 -14.60 3.64
CA LEU A 41 -6.28 -14.72 3.01
C LEU A 41 -5.20 -15.05 4.04
N HIS A 42 -5.22 -14.40 5.21
CA HIS A 42 -4.26 -14.63 6.26
C HIS A 42 -4.32 -16.06 6.81
N GLU A 43 -5.53 -16.57 7.11
CA GLU A 43 -5.71 -17.96 7.54
C GLU A 43 -5.24 -18.96 6.48
N TRP A 44 -5.43 -18.63 5.20
CA TRP A 44 -4.95 -19.45 4.10
C TRP A 44 -3.42 -19.45 3.96
N VAL A 45 -2.76 -18.30 4.15
CA VAL A 45 -1.28 -18.18 4.17
C VAL A 45 -0.72 -19.06 5.28
N LYS A 46 -1.31 -18.96 6.47
CA LYS A 46 -0.94 -19.75 7.64
C LYS A 46 -1.13 -21.25 7.41
N ALA A 47 -2.30 -21.66 6.89
CA ALA A 47 -2.60 -23.07 6.62
C ALA A 47 -1.69 -23.72 5.56
N ARG A 48 -0.98 -22.90 4.76
CA ARG A 48 -0.07 -23.36 3.71
C ARG A 48 1.39 -23.06 3.98
N ASP A 49 1.72 -22.58 5.18
CA ASP A 49 3.09 -22.22 5.58
C ASP A 49 3.76 -21.23 4.61
N LEU A 50 2.95 -20.38 3.97
CA LEU A 50 3.44 -19.40 3.00
C LEU A 50 4.09 -18.22 3.70
N LYS A 51 5.02 -17.57 3.02
CA LYS A 51 5.78 -16.42 3.53
C LYS A 51 5.40 -15.18 2.73
N VAL A 52 4.82 -14.18 3.40
CA VAL A 52 4.35 -12.95 2.74
C VAL A 52 5.04 -11.73 3.34
N VAL A 53 5.60 -10.88 2.46
CA VAL A 53 6.17 -9.57 2.81
C VAL A 53 5.43 -8.50 2.02
N VAL A 54 5.06 -7.41 2.69
CA VAL A 54 4.47 -6.22 2.06
C VAL A 54 5.33 -5.02 2.40
N LEU A 55 5.93 -4.40 1.39
CA LEU A 55 6.77 -3.21 1.54
C LEU A 55 5.95 -1.94 1.25
N PHE A 56 6.03 -0.96 2.15
CA PHE A 56 5.35 0.33 2.01
C PHE A 56 6.37 1.45 1.86
N GLU A 57 6.54 1.92 0.63
CA GLU A 57 7.43 3.03 0.29
C GLU A 57 6.65 4.27 -0.18
N GLY A 58 7.27 5.43 -0.08
CA GLY A 58 6.69 6.69 -0.56
C GLY A 58 7.14 7.91 0.24
N ARG A 59 6.74 9.10 -0.23
CA ARG A 59 7.09 10.38 0.42
C ARG A 59 6.50 10.51 1.83
N ASP A 60 7.03 11.47 2.59
CA ASP A 60 6.44 11.89 3.85
C ASP A 60 5.00 12.38 3.63
N ALA A 61 4.15 12.14 4.63
CA ALA A 61 2.71 12.44 4.57
C ALA A 61 1.90 11.74 3.45
N ALA A 62 2.47 10.79 2.70
CA ALA A 62 1.75 10.05 1.65
C ALA A 62 0.64 9.09 2.17
N GLY A 63 0.51 8.93 3.49
CA GLY A 63 -0.56 8.11 4.10
C GLY A 63 -0.20 6.65 4.38
N LYS A 64 1.08 6.26 4.26
CA LYS A 64 1.58 4.88 4.49
C LYS A 64 1.10 4.29 5.83
N GLY A 65 1.25 5.02 6.93
CA GLY A 65 0.82 4.57 8.26
C GLY A 65 -0.70 4.36 8.38
N GLY A 66 -1.50 5.16 7.66
CA GLY A 66 -2.94 4.98 7.59
C GLY A 66 -3.32 3.67 6.88
N VAL A 67 -2.66 3.37 5.76
CA VAL A 67 -2.86 2.11 5.03
C VAL A 67 -2.44 0.90 5.87
N ILE A 68 -1.26 0.93 6.49
CA ILE A 68 -0.79 -0.13 7.39
C ILE A 68 -1.80 -0.36 8.51
N LYS A 69 -2.32 0.70 9.14
CA LYS A 69 -3.34 0.59 10.18
C LYS A 69 -4.61 -0.09 9.66
N ARG A 70 -5.07 0.23 8.44
CA ARG A 70 -6.27 -0.39 7.86
C ARG A 70 -6.08 -1.86 7.50
N ILE A 71 -4.89 -2.27 7.10
CA ILE A 71 -4.58 -3.67 6.81
C ILE A 71 -4.51 -4.48 8.12
N THR A 72 -3.83 -3.94 9.13
CA THR A 72 -3.48 -4.67 10.35
C THR A 72 -4.60 -4.70 11.40
N GLN A 73 -5.54 -3.75 11.39
CA GLN A 73 -6.54 -3.59 12.47
C GLN A 73 -7.47 -4.81 12.70
N ARG A 74 -7.60 -5.72 11.74
CA ARG A 74 -8.42 -6.95 11.87
C ARG A 74 -7.60 -8.24 11.85
N LEU A 75 -6.27 -8.15 11.74
CA LEU A 75 -5.39 -9.32 11.67
C LEU A 75 -4.85 -9.68 13.06
N ASN A 76 -4.49 -10.95 13.24
CA ASN A 76 -3.88 -11.42 14.48
C ASN A 76 -2.43 -10.88 14.60
N PRO A 77 -2.12 -10.05 15.62
CA PRO A 77 -0.81 -9.41 15.75
C PRO A 77 0.33 -10.40 16.08
N ARG A 78 0.01 -11.64 16.49
CA ARG A 78 1.03 -12.67 16.74
C ARG A 78 1.65 -13.22 15.46
N ILE A 79 0.94 -13.07 14.34
CA ILE A 79 1.33 -13.62 13.04
C ILE A 79 1.66 -12.47 12.08
N CYS A 80 0.77 -11.48 11.98
CA CYS A 80 1.02 -10.26 11.21
C CYS A 80 1.87 -9.27 12.03
N ARG A 81 3.15 -9.12 11.64
CA ARG A 81 4.08 -8.16 12.25
C ARG A 81 4.24 -6.90 11.38
N VAL A 82 4.28 -5.74 12.03
CA VAL A 82 4.68 -4.47 11.41
C VAL A 82 6.09 -4.15 11.86
N VAL A 83 6.97 -3.88 10.91
CA VAL A 83 8.35 -3.49 11.18
C VAL A 83 8.57 -2.07 10.67
N ALA A 84 8.98 -1.19 11.56
CA ALA A 84 9.35 0.19 11.26
C ALA A 84 10.77 0.42 11.81
N LEU A 85 11.77 0.24 10.95
CA LEU A 85 13.16 0.46 11.32
C LEU A 85 13.46 1.96 11.40
N GLY A 86 14.11 2.37 12.49
CA GLY A 86 14.66 3.71 12.61
C GLY A 86 15.95 3.91 11.83
N VAL A 87 16.57 5.07 12.03
CA VAL A 87 17.92 5.38 11.53
C VAL A 87 18.88 4.25 11.97
N PRO A 88 19.72 3.71 11.06
CA PRO A 88 20.69 2.69 11.42
C PRO A 88 21.65 3.17 12.53
N THR A 89 21.94 2.28 13.47
CA THR A 89 22.99 2.48 14.49
C THR A 89 24.39 2.49 13.88
N GLU A 90 25.40 2.97 14.61
CA GLU A 90 26.80 2.97 14.13
C GLU A 90 27.31 1.58 13.74
N ARG A 91 26.86 0.54 14.44
CA ARG A 91 27.16 -0.85 14.08
C ARG A 91 26.44 -1.27 12.79
N GLU A 92 25.14 -1.02 12.68
CA GLU A 92 24.39 -1.39 11.46
C GLU A 92 24.89 -0.66 10.21
N LYS A 93 25.50 0.53 10.34
CA LYS A 93 26.13 1.24 9.22
C LYS A 93 27.38 0.55 8.67
N THR A 94 28.07 -0.23 9.49
CA THR A 94 29.28 -0.98 9.09
C THR A 94 28.99 -2.43 8.73
N GLU A 95 27.80 -2.92 9.08
CA GLU A 95 27.29 -4.22 8.63
C GLU A 95 26.84 -4.16 7.16
N TRP A 96 26.60 -5.34 6.58
CA TRP A 96 26.02 -5.41 5.24
C TRP A 96 24.60 -4.81 5.25
N TYR A 97 24.30 -3.90 4.32
CA TYR A 97 23.06 -3.12 4.30
C TYR A 97 21.78 -3.95 4.50
N PHE A 98 21.70 -5.14 3.88
CA PHE A 98 20.51 -6.00 3.96
C PHE A 98 20.40 -6.78 5.28
N GLN A 99 21.47 -6.90 6.05
CA GLN A 99 21.54 -7.71 7.27
C GLN A 99 20.45 -7.33 8.28
N ARG A 100 20.23 -6.03 8.50
CA ARG A 100 19.18 -5.54 9.40
C ARG A 100 17.76 -5.87 8.93
N TYR A 101 17.53 -6.00 7.62
CA TYR A 101 16.22 -6.29 7.06
C TYR A 101 15.92 -7.80 7.04
N VAL A 102 16.93 -8.61 6.73
CA VAL A 102 16.81 -10.08 6.66
C VAL A 102 16.33 -10.67 8.00
N ALA A 103 16.77 -10.09 9.11
CA ALA A 103 16.33 -10.47 10.46
C ALA A 103 14.81 -10.32 10.71
N HIS A 104 14.11 -9.57 9.85
CA HIS A 104 12.67 -9.32 9.95
C HIS A 104 11.84 -10.10 8.95
N LEU A 105 12.45 -10.88 8.06
CA LEU A 105 11.72 -11.66 7.08
C LEU A 105 10.83 -12.72 7.77
N PRO A 106 9.64 -13.00 7.23
CA PRO A 106 8.70 -13.93 7.83
C PRO A 106 9.27 -15.35 7.81
N SER A 107 9.02 -16.06 8.90
CA SER A 107 9.04 -17.51 8.92
C SER A 107 7.76 -18.07 8.30
N ALA A 108 7.62 -19.39 8.21
CA ALA A 108 6.41 -20.02 7.70
C ALA A 108 5.14 -19.56 8.44
N GLY A 109 4.09 -19.25 7.66
CA GLY A 109 2.74 -18.92 8.10
C GLY A 109 2.52 -17.48 8.52
#